data_AF-A0A1Q9N268-F1
#
_entry.id   AF-A0A1Q9N268-F1
#
_cell.length_a   1.000
_cell.length_b   1.000
_cell.length_c   1.000
_cell.angle_alpha   90.00
_cell.angle_beta   90.00
_cell.angle_gamma   90.00
#
_symmetry.space_group_name_H-M   'P 1'
#
loop_
_entity.id
_entity.type
_entity.pdbx_description
1 polymer ?
#
loop_
_entity_poly.entity_id
_entity_poly.type
_entity_poly.pdbx_seq_one_letter_code
_entity_poly.pdbx_strand_id
1 'polypeptide(L)'
;MEALVLCYFDNFKGPRITNVLNLDNIGTPVKLPPKVRKEIEKLIDTQTEEGFFTYGFKTYTTANFYFEIPSDLARGKREILCLSVLTHSRKPELFKETLIRGAQRFKVIPNLYKAFHGEKE
;
A
#
# COMPACT_ATOMS: atom_id res chain seq x y z
N MET A 1 2.70 17.88 -2.73
CA MET A 1 2.75 16.82 -1.70
C MET A 1 2.98 15.48 -2.36
N GLU A 2 3.99 14.77 -1.89
CA GLU A 2 4.19 13.35 -2.17
C GLU A 2 3.93 12.53 -0.91
N ALA A 3 3.30 11.37 -1.05
CA ALA A 3 2.96 10.54 0.11
C ALA A 3 3.20 9.05 -0.15
N LEU A 4 3.72 8.36 0.86
CA LEU A 4 3.79 6.90 0.90
C LEU A 4 2.55 6.37 1.63
N VAL A 5 1.88 5.42 1.01
CA VAL A 5 0.62 4.86 1.47
C VAL A 5 0.76 3.34 1.54
N LEU A 6 0.39 2.76 2.67
CA LEU A 6 0.25 1.32 2.82
C LEU A 6 -1.24 0.96 2.85
N CYS A 7 -1.67 0.22 1.83
CA CYS A 7 -2.99 -0.40 1.77
C CYS A 7 -2.86 -1.91 2.02
N TYR A 8 -3.83 -2.50 2.70
CA TYR A 8 -3.95 -3.94 2.92
C TYR A 8 -5.41 -4.37 2.74
N PHE A 9 -5.63 -5.64 2.44
CA PHE A 9 -6.97 -6.20 2.34
C PHE A 9 -7.39 -6.83 3.67
N ASP A 10 -8.43 -6.28 4.30
CA ASP A 10 -9.07 -6.87 5.49
C ASP A 10 -10.19 -7.80 5.03
N ASN A 11 -10.16 -9.07 5.46
CA ASN A 11 -11.12 -10.09 5.01
C ASN A 11 -12.59 -9.78 5.39
N PHE A 12 -12.83 -8.90 6.37
CA PHE A 12 -14.18 -8.50 6.80
C PHE A 12 -14.57 -7.12 6.28
N LYS A 13 -13.60 -6.19 6.15
CA LYS A 13 -13.84 -4.78 5.83
C LYS A 13 -13.42 -4.37 4.42
N GLY A 14 -12.79 -5.27 3.67
CA GLY A 14 -12.22 -5.00 2.36
C GLY A 14 -10.92 -4.17 2.44
N PRO A 15 -10.58 -3.40 1.40
CA PRO A 15 -9.36 -2.58 1.37
C PRO A 15 -9.30 -1.54 2.48
N ARG A 16 -8.13 -1.41 3.12
CA ARG A 16 -7.89 -0.48 4.24
C ARG A 16 -6.52 0.17 4.11
N ILE A 17 -6.48 1.49 4.31
CA ILE A 17 -5.24 2.23 4.51
C ILE A 17 -4.92 2.32 6.00
N THR A 18 -3.73 1.87 6.40
CA THR A 18 -3.21 2.04 7.77
C THR A 18 -2.49 3.38 7.92
N ASN A 19 -1.34 3.50 7.28
CA ASN A 19 -0.41 4.60 7.44
C ASN A 19 -0.28 5.37 6.12
N VAL A 20 -0.23 6.69 6.26
CA VAL A 20 0.12 7.60 5.19
C VAL A 20 1.20 8.52 5.70
N LEU A 21 2.38 8.45 5.07
CA LEU A 21 3.55 9.22 5.44
C LEU A 21 3.80 10.28 4.37
N ASN A 22 4.08 11.50 4.79
CA ASN A 22 4.56 12.54 3.90
C ASN A 22 6.00 12.25 3.48
N LEU A 23 6.29 12.27 2.18
CA LEU A 23 7.65 12.09 1.66
C LEU A 23 8.45 13.39 1.64
N ASP A 24 7.77 14.54 1.58
CA ASP A 24 8.42 15.87 1.66
C ASP A 24 8.90 16.17 3.09
N ASN A 25 8.27 15.57 4.09
CA ASN A 25 8.64 15.65 5.50
C ASN A 25 8.55 14.26 6.15
N ILE A 26 9.63 13.50 5.97
CA ILE A 26 9.71 12.06 6.29
C ILE A 26 9.26 11.80 7.72
N GLY A 27 8.29 10.89 7.85
CA GLY A 27 7.80 10.41 9.14
C GLY A 27 6.64 11.21 9.72
N THR A 28 6.22 12.31 9.09
CA THR A 28 5.00 13.01 9.51
C THR A 28 3.75 12.33 8.93
N PRO A 29 2.80 11.90 9.78
CA PRO A 29 1.53 11.37 9.32
C PRO A 29 0.75 12.45 8.57
N VAL A 30 0.15 12.09 7.44
CA VAL A 30 -0.70 13.01 6.67
C VAL A 30 -2.06 12.39 6.37
N LYS A 31 -3.11 13.22 6.38
CA LYS A 31 -4.46 12.78 6.01
C LYS A 31 -4.67 12.99 4.51
N LEU A 32 -4.96 11.91 3.80
CA LEU A 32 -5.39 11.99 2.40
C LEU A 32 -6.82 12.56 2.32
N PRO A 33 -7.14 13.36 1.29
CA PRO A 33 -8.50 13.75 1.01
C PRO A 33 -9.42 12.52 0.84
N PRO A 34 -10.68 12.52 1.32
CA PRO A 34 -11.54 11.34 1.30
C PRO A 34 -11.73 10.70 -0.08
N LYS A 35 -11.78 11.52 -1.15
CA LYS A 35 -11.87 11.02 -2.53
C LYS A 35 -10.60 10.30 -2.96
N VAL A 36 -9.42 10.87 -2.65
CA VAL A 36 -8.11 10.27 -2.96
C VAL A 36 -7.93 8.95 -2.21
N ARG A 37 -8.31 8.93 -0.93
CA ARG A 37 -8.30 7.71 -0.10
C ARG A 37 -9.12 6.58 -0.73
N LYS A 38 -10.36 6.87 -1.15
CA LYS A 38 -11.23 5.89 -1.80
C LYS A 38 -10.67 5.39 -3.13
N GLU A 39 -10.05 6.24 -3.93
CA GLU A 39 -9.43 5.80 -5.18
C GLU A 39 -8.25 4.86 -4.92
N ILE A 40 -7.41 5.13 -3.90
CA ILE A 40 -6.29 4.25 -3.53
C ILE A 40 -6.78 2.93 -2.96
N GLU A 41 -7.80 2.94 -2.10
CA GLU A 41 -8.41 1.72 -1.55
C GLU A 41 -8.89 0.78 -2.66
N LYS A 42 -9.46 1.30 -3.75
CA LYS A 42 -9.87 0.47 -4.90
C LYS A 42 -8.71 -0.20 -5.63
N LEU A 43 -7.49 0.34 -5.59
CA LEU A 43 -6.38 -0.18 -6.39
C LEU A 43 -6.02 -1.62 -6.05
N ILE A 44 -6.14 -1.99 -4.77
CA ILE A 44 -5.83 -3.35 -4.32
C ILE A 44 -6.81 -4.38 -4.90
N ASP A 45 -8.07 -4.00 -5.13
CA ASP A 45 -9.09 -4.88 -5.72
C ASP A 45 -8.90 -5.05 -7.23
N THR A 46 -8.16 -4.16 -7.89
CA THR A 46 -7.96 -4.21 -9.35
C THR A 46 -6.84 -5.14 -9.79
N GLN A 47 -5.99 -5.59 -8.87
CA GLN A 47 -4.80 -6.38 -9.19
C GLN A 47 -4.96 -7.79 -8.65
N THR A 48 -4.66 -8.77 -9.51
CA THR A 48 -4.69 -10.20 -9.17
C THR A 48 -3.30 -10.82 -9.11
N GLU A 49 -2.27 -10.11 -9.58
CA GLU A 49 -0.90 -10.60 -9.69
C GLU A 49 0.08 -9.64 -9.02
N GLU A 50 1.10 -10.21 -8.37
CA GLU A 50 2.21 -9.43 -7.80
C GLU A 50 2.94 -8.63 -8.87
N GLY A 51 3.08 -7.32 -8.65
CA GLY A 51 3.73 -6.49 -9.64
C GLY A 51 3.64 -4.98 -9.41
N PHE A 52 4.44 -4.28 -10.21
CA PHE A 52 4.42 -2.82 -10.30
C PHE A 52 3.37 -2.38 -11.31
N PHE A 53 2.60 -1.35 -10.95
CA PHE A 53 1.66 -0.71 -11.84
C PHE A 53 1.48 0.76 -11.51
N THR A 54 1.04 1.54 -12.49
CA THR A 54 0.76 2.97 -12.35
C THR A 54 -0.72 3.23 -12.52
N TYR A 55 -1.27 4.18 -11.76
CA TYR A 55 -2.66 4.60 -11.95
C TYR A 55 -2.78 6.12 -11.85
N GLY A 56 -3.49 6.73 -12.79
CA GLY A 56 -3.72 8.17 -12.83
C GLY A 56 -5.16 8.50 -12.42
N PHE A 57 -5.33 9.46 -11.53
CA PHE A 57 -6.65 10.03 -11.23
C PHE A 57 -6.56 11.52 -10.94
N LYS A 58 -7.33 12.31 -11.69
CA LYS A 58 -7.33 13.78 -11.62
C LYS A 58 -5.92 14.36 -11.77
N THR A 59 -5.42 15.04 -10.74
CA THR A 59 -4.12 15.72 -10.68
C THR A 59 -3.02 14.83 -10.08
N TYR A 60 -3.34 13.60 -9.71
CA TYR A 60 -2.40 12.69 -9.07
C TYR A 60 -2.12 11.48 -9.95
N THR A 61 -0.90 10.99 -9.86
CA THR A 61 -0.50 9.69 -10.36
C THR A 61 0.06 8.88 -9.20
N THR A 62 -0.18 7.57 -9.24
CA THR A 62 0.35 6.64 -8.24
C THR A 62 1.32 5.68 -8.89
N ALA A 63 2.43 5.45 -8.19
CA ALA A 63 3.32 4.32 -8.40
C ALA A 63 2.94 3.27 -7.35
N ASN A 64 2.60 2.06 -7.77
CA ASN A 64 2.06 1.04 -6.88
C ASN A 64 2.84 -0.26 -7.04
N PHE A 65 2.97 -0.98 -5.94
CA PHE A 65 3.44 -2.35 -5.95
C PHE A 65 2.47 -3.20 -5.14
N TYR A 66 1.75 -4.07 -5.84
CA TYR A 66 0.85 -5.08 -5.25
C TYR A 66 1.70 -6.31 -4.92
N PHE A 67 1.58 -6.84 -3.72
CA PHE A 67 2.35 -8.00 -3.27
C PHE A 67 1.65 -8.74 -2.12
N GLU A 68 2.09 -9.97 -1.88
CA GLU A 68 1.59 -10.79 -0.79
C GLU A 68 2.66 -11.02 0.27
N ILE A 69 2.26 -11.10 1.54
CA ILE A 69 3.13 -11.55 2.64
C ILE A 69 2.60 -12.83 3.27
N PRO A 70 3.46 -13.70 3.84
CA PRO A 70 3.00 -14.88 4.57
C PRO A 70 2.12 -14.51 5.77
N SER A 71 1.05 -15.25 5.99
CA SER A 71 0.15 -15.07 7.13
C SER A 71 -0.51 -16.36 7.56
N ASP A 72 -0.37 -16.71 8.83
CA ASP A 72 -1.04 -17.89 9.38
C ASP A 72 -2.53 -17.64 9.67
N LEU A 73 -2.95 -16.37 9.66
CA LEU A 73 -4.33 -15.97 9.97
C LEU A 73 -5.20 -15.80 8.71
N ALA A 74 -4.58 -15.60 7.54
CA ALA A 74 -5.30 -15.47 6.29
C ALA A 74 -5.70 -16.83 5.68
N ARG A 75 -6.90 -16.89 5.10
CA ARG A 75 -7.30 -17.99 4.23
C ARG A 75 -6.39 -18.00 2.99
N GLY A 76 -5.69 -19.11 2.75
CA GLY A 76 -4.67 -19.19 1.68
C GLY A 76 -3.24 -18.83 2.13
N LYS A 77 -3.05 -18.64 3.43
CA LYS A 77 -1.77 -18.39 4.11
C LYS A 77 -1.04 -17.10 3.71
N ARG A 78 -1.76 -16.12 3.14
CA ARG A 78 -1.18 -14.91 2.55
C ARG A 78 -2.07 -13.69 2.78
N GLU A 79 -1.50 -12.58 3.24
CA GLU A 79 -2.17 -11.26 3.23
C GLU A 79 -1.84 -10.53 1.93
N ILE A 80 -2.80 -9.75 1.46
CA ILE A 80 -2.66 -8.90 0.28
C ILE A 80 -2.33 -7.47 0.71
N LEU A 81 -1.23 -6.93 0.20
CA LEU A 81 -0.75 -5.57 0.47
C LEU A 81 -0.53 -4.82 -0.85
N CYS A 82 -0.66 -3.50 -0.78
CA CYS A 82 -0.28 -2.60 -1.85
C CYS A 82 0.47 -1.40 -1.27
N LEU A 83 1.72 -1.23 -1.70
CA LEU A 83 2.55 -0.08 -1.35
C LEU A 83 2.46 0.95 -2.47
N SER A 84 1.97 2.13 -2.15
CA SER A 84 1.70 3.18 -3.14
C SER A 84 2.46 4.46 -2.81
N VAL A 85 3.09 5.06 -3.80
CA VAL A 85 3.54 6.45 -3.76
C VAL A 85 2.57 7.31 -4.55
N LEU A 86 1.97 8.28 -3.88
CA LEU A 86 1.15 9.33 -4.49
C LEU A 86 2.06 10.50 -4.88
N THR A 87 2.06 10.89 -6.15
CA THR A 87 2.79 12.06 -6.65
C THR A 87 1.92 12.89 -7.60
N HIS A 88 2.31 14.13 -7.83
CA HIS A 88 1.64 15.08 -8.74
C HIS A 88 2.63 15.75 -9.71
N SER A 89 3.94 15.52 -9.53
CA SER A 89 5.00 16.22 -10.27
C SER A 89 6.09 15.28 -10.79
N ARG A 90 6.26 14.10 -10.19
CA ARG A 90 7.28 13.13 -10.60
C ARG A 90 6.68 12.01 -11.45
N LYS A 91 7.50 11.44 -12.31
CA LYS A 91 7.16 10.23 -13.06
C LYS A 91 7.04 9.04 -12.09
N PRO A 92 5.89 8.33 -12.03
CA PRO A 92 5.68 7.20 -11.13
C PRO A 92 6.76 6.11 -11.21
N GLU A 93 7.30 5.87 -12.41
CA GLU A 93 8.29 4.83 -12.70
C GLU A 93 9.59 5.02 -11.91
N LEU A 94 9.91 6.26 -11.50
CA LEU A 94 11.07 6.56 -10.66
C LEU A 94 11.01 5.86 -9.29
N PHE A 95 9.82 5.48 -8.84
CA PHE A 95 9.62 4.82 -7.54
C PHE A 95 9.63 3.29 -7.64
N LYS A 96 9.65 2.70 -8.85
CA LYS A 96 9.50 1.25 -9.06
C LYS A 96 10.48 0.43 -8.23
N GLU A 97 11.78 0.68 -8.39
CA GLU A 97 12.82 -0.08 -7.68
C GLU A 97 12.74 0.10 -6.15
N THR A 98 12.38 1.29 -5.69
CA THR A 98 12.21 1.58 -4.27
C THR A 98 11.01 0.85 -3.69
N LEU A 99 9.90 0.79 -4.41
CA LEU A 99 8.71 0.05 -4.02
C LEU A 99 8.96 -1.46 -3.98
N ILE A 100 9.63 -2.01 -5.00
CA ILE A 100 10.03 -3.44 -5.05
C ILE A 100 10.89 -3.78 -3.83
N ARG A 101 11.95 -3.00 -3.57
CA ARG A 101 12.81 -3.21 -2.40
C ARG A 101 12.03 -3.06 -1.08
N GLY A 102 11.11 -2.10 -1.01
CA GLY A 102 10.22 -1.93 0.14
C GLY A 102 9.37 -3.18 0.39
N ALA A 103 8.71 -3.71 -0.64
CA ALA A 103 7.90 -4.92 -0.55
C ALA A 103 8.73 -6.15 -0.15
N GLN A 104 9.93 -6.31 -0.72
CA GLN A 104 10.85 -7.39 -0.33
C GLN A 104 11.21 -7.33 1.16
N ARG A 105 11.39 -6.12 1.71
CA ARG A 105 11.64 -5.94 3.15
C ARG A 105 10.42 -6.33 3.99
N PHE A 106 9.20 -6.07 3.53
CA PHE A 106 7.99 -6.48 4.24
C PHE A 106 7.86 -8.01 4.31
N LYS A 107 8.17 -8.70 3.21
CA LYS A 107 8.07 -10.17 3.11
C LYS A 107 8.95 -10.93 4.09
N VAL A 108 10.06 -10.34 4.54
CA VAL A 108 11.02 -10.98 5.44
C VAL A 108 10.81 -10.65 6.92
N ILE A 109 9.86 -9.76 7.25
CA ILE A 109 9.55 -9.44 8.65
C ILE A 109 8.72 -10.58 9.24
N PRO A 110 9.22 -11.32 10.25
CA PRO A 110 8.47 -12.40 10.86
C PRO A 110 7.17 -11.89 11.48
N ASN A 111 6.08 -12.61 11.24
CA ASN A 111 4.77 -12.30 11.82
C ASN A 111 4.24 -10.89 11.50
N LEU A 112 4.70 -10.24 10.43
CA LEU A 112 4.22 -8.90 10.04
C LEU A 112 2.70 -8.83 9.90
N TYR A 113 2.07 -9.93 9.47
CA TYR A 113 0.62 -10.04 9.33
C TYR A 113 -0.13 -9.64 10.61
N LYS A 114 0.44 -9.85 11.80
CA LYS A 114 -0.19 -9.50 13.09
C LYS A 114 -0.49 -8.00 13.19
N ALA A 115 0.30 -7.14 12.54
CA ALA A 115 0.08 -5.70 12.52
C ALA A 115 -1.23 -5.29 11.82
N PHE A 116 -1.83 -6.17 11.00
CA PHE A 116 -3.06 -5.88 10.26
C PHE A 116 -4.33 -6.46 10.91
N HIS A 117 -4.18 -7.42 11.82
CA HIS A 117 -5.31 -8.07 12.50
C HIS A 117 -5.65 -7.47 13.86
N GLY A 118 -4.78 -6.59 14.39
CA GLY A 118 -4.87 -6.09 15.76
C GLY A 118 -4.57 -7.21 16.76
N GLU A 119 -3.96 -6.88 17.90
CA GLU A 119 -3.97 -7.78 19.04
C GLU A 119 -5.43 -7.97 19.46
N LYS A 120 -6.01 -9.12 19.11
CA LYS A 120 -7.09 -9.68 19.91
C LYS A 120 -6.45 -10.26 21.16
N GLU A 121 -6.08 -9.39 22.09
CA GLU A 121 -6.01 -9.76 23.50
C GLU A 121 -7.37 -9.48 24.15
#